data_AF-A0A9D0T4U0-F1
#
_entry.id   AF-A0A9D0T4U0-F1
#
_cell.length_a   1.000
_cell.length_b   1.000
_cell.length_c   1.000
_cell.angle_alpha   90.00
_cell.angle_beta   90.00
_cell.angle_gamma   90.00
#
_symmetry.space_group_name_H-M   'P 1'
#
loop_
_entity.id
_entity.type
_entity.pdbx_description
1 polymer ?
#
loop_
_entity_poly.entity_id
_entity_poly.type
_entity_poly.pdbx_seq_one_letter_code
_entity_poly.pdbx_strand_id
1 'polypeptide(L)'
;MFFSFTAAAGVPVPDIPDAIKGEQCVEETGFMRRNHMKLLSHQRDDTVHLGIRTQKHSLKNCFTCHVVTGANNQPVTVKDPRHFCRECHDYAAVQIDCFQCHTSVPGGRKTTGARP
;
A
#
# COMPACT_ATOMS: atom_id res chain seq x y z
N MET A 1 21.17 -8.81 -43.32
CA MET A 1 19.74 -8.71 -42.96
C MET A 1 19.67 -7.95 -41.64
N PHE A 2 19.52 -6.63 -41.70
CA PHE A 2 19.49 -5.78 -40.52
C PHE A 2 18.05 -5.70 -40.00
N PHE A 3 17.76 -6.45 -38.94
CA PHE A 3 16.52 -6.29 -38.20
C PHE A 3 16.63 -5.04 -37.34
N SER A 4 16.10 -3.92 -37.84
CA SER A 4 15.88 -2.72 -37.03
C SER A 4 14.76 -2.99 -36.03
N PHE A 5 15.12 -3.15 -34.76
CA PHE A 5 14.16 -3.11 -33.65
C PHE A 5 13.91 -1.64 -33.29
N THR A 6 12.75 -1.12 -33.68
CA THR A 6 12.21 0.11 -33.09
C THR A 6 11.73 -0.19 -31.68
N ALA A 7 12.49 0.24 -30.68
CA ALA A 7 12.07 0.20 -29.28
C ALA A 7 11.06 1.33 -29.01
N ALA A 8 9.87 0.98 -28.50
CA ALA A 8 8.93 1.95 -27.96
C ALA A 8 9.49 2.46 -26.61
N ALA A 9 10.04 3.66 -26.60
CA ALA A 9 10.57 4.32 -25.41
C ALA A 9 9.44 4.93 -24.56
N GLY A 10 8.62 4.09 -23.93
CA GLY A 10 7.73 4.51 -22.84
C GLY A 10 8.44 4.35 -21.50
N VAL A 11 8.36 5.35 -20.61
CA VAL A 11 8.77 5.15 -19.21
C VAL A 11 7.77 4.18 -18.59
N PRO A 12 8.22 3.03 -18.01
CA PRO A 12 7.32 2.14 -17.29
C PRO A 12 6.59 2.94 -16.21
N VAL A 13 5.30 2.69 -16.01
CA VAL A 13 4.52 3.27 -14.91
C VAL A 13 3.95 2.14 -14.08
N PRO A 14 3.79 2.32 -12.75
CA PRO A 14 3.21 1.30 -11.91
C PRO A 14 1.74 1.07 -12.29
N ASP A 15 1.30 -0.18 -12.27
CA ASP A 15 -0.10 -0.55 -12.48
C ASP A 15 -0.83 -0.49 -11.14
N ILE A 16 -1.42 0.65 -10.82
CA ILE A 16 -2.05 0.87 -9.51
C ILE A 16 -3.48 0.31 -9.55
N PRO A 17 -3.82 -0.71 -8.72
CA PRO A 17 -5.16 -1.24 -8.64
C PRO A 17 -6.15 -0.18 -8.19
N ASP A 18 -7.30 -0.15 -8.84
CA ASP A 18 -8.41 0.70 -8.43
C ASP A 18 -8.86 0.36 -7.01
N ALA A 19 -9.35 1.39 -6.31
CA ALA A 19 -9.95 1.19 -5.01
C ALA A 19 -11.24 0.36 -5.14
N ILE A 20 -11.40 -0.64 -4.26
CA ILE A 20 -12.60 -1.48 -4.21
C ILE A 20 -13.81 -0.75 -3.63
N LYS A 21 -13.61 0.43 -3.04
CA LYS A 21 -14.65 1.25 -2.40
C LYS A 21 -14.21 2.71 -2.30
N GLY A 22 -15.20 3.61 -2.26
CA GLY A 22 -15.04 5.02 -1.93
C GLY A 22 -15.22 5.91 -3.15
N GLU A 23 -15.97 7.00 -2.98
CA GLU A 23 -16.19 8.00 -4.03
C GLU A 23 -15.04 9.02 -4.10
N GLN A 24 -14.34 9.21 -2.98
CA GLN A 24 -13.20 10.12 -2.85
C GLN A 24 -12.10 9.45 -2.05
N CYS A 25 -10.85 9.63 -2.51
CA CYS A 25 -9.66 9.23 -1.78
C CYS A 25 -9.45 10.11 -0.54
N VAL A 26 -8.56 9.70 0.36
CA VAL A 26 -8.22 10.47 1.57
C VAL A 26 -7.64 11.85 1.24
N GLU A 27 -7.03 12.01 0.07
CA GLU A 27 -6.59 13.26 -0.54
C GLU A 27 -6.49 13.06 -2.06
N GLU A 28 -6.21 14.15 -2.79
CA GLU A 28 -5.89 14.13 -4.23
C GLU A 28 -4.68 13.23 -4.57
N THR A 29 -4.75 12.50 -5.69
CA THR A 29 -3.70 11.57 -6.12
C THR A 29 -2.32 12.23 -6.21
N GLY A 30 -2.26 13.45 -6.77
CA GLY A 30 -1.00 14.20 -6.88
C GLY A 30 -0.41 14.57 -5.51
N PHE A 31 -1.26 14.86 -4.53
CA PHE A 31 -0.84 15.13 -3.16
C PHE A 31 -0.33 13.87 -2.47
N MET A 32 -1.07 12.76 -2.57
CA MET A 32 -0.67 11.49 -1.97
C MET A 32 0.66 10.99 -2.52
N ARG A 33 0.87 11.02 -3.83
CA ARG A 33 2.15 10.60 -4.44
C ARG A 33 3.37 11.33 -3.86
N ARG A 34 3.21 12.62 -3.52
CA ARG A 34 4.31 13.45 -2.97
C ARG A 34 4.44 13.38 -1.45
N ASN A 35 3.34 13.14 -0.73
CA ASN A 35 3.29 13.38 0.71
C ASN A 35 2.91 12.16 1.56
N HIS A 36 2.43 11.05 0.98
CA HIS A 36 1.91 9.93 1.76
C HIS A 36 2.90 9.43 2.83
N MET A 37 4.20 9.31 2.51
CA MET A 37 5.17 8.88 3.52
C MET A 37 5.32 9.87 4.67
N LYS A 38 5.31 11.19 4.40
CA LYS A 38 5.37 12.19 5.47
C LYS A 38 4.16 12.07 6.40
N LEU A 39 2.97 11.89 5.82
CA LEU A 39 1.72 11.71 6.59
C LEU A 39 1.79 10.44 7.43
N LEU A 40 2.20 9.31 6.85
CA LEU A 40 2.29 8.02 7.53
C LEU A 40 3.35 8.03 8.64
N SER A 41 4.53 8.61 8.39
CA SER A 41 5.59 8.73 9.40
C SER A 41 5.18 9.64 10.55
N HIS A 42 4.62 10.82 10.25
CA HIS A 42 4.17 11.74 11.28
C HIS A 42 3.09 11.11 12.15
N GLN A 43 2.09 10.47 11.53
CA GLN A 43 1.05 9.79 12.27
C GLN A 43 1.57 8.61 13.11
N ARG A 44 2.57 7.86 12.60
CA ARG A 44 3.22 6.79 13.36
C ARG A 44 3.83 7.37 14.64
N ASP A 45 4.60 8.43 14.52
CA ASP A 45 5.31 9.03 15.65
C ASP A 45 4.33 9.64 16.66
N ASP A 46 3.28 10.34 16.20
CA ASP A 46 2.19 10.85 17.04
C ASP A 46 1.45 9.73 17.77
N THR A 47 1.17 8.62 17.08
CA THR A 47 0.48 7.47 17.66
C THR A 47 1.32 6.79 18.72
N VAL A 48 2.62 6.59 18.47
CA VAL A 48 3.52 5.84 19.35
C VAL A 48 3.98 6.68 20.53
N HIS A 49 4.38 7.94 20.30
CA HIS A 49 4.96 8.79 21.34
C HIS A 49 3.92 9.59 22.11
N LEU A 50 2.85 10.04 21.43
CA LEU A 50 1.84 10.93 22.02
C LEU A 50 0.49 10.24 22.26
N GLY A 51 0.30 9.02 21.73
CA GLY A 51 -0.95 8.28 21.83
C GLY A 51 -2.09 8.82 20.96
N ILE A 52 -1.81 9.78 20.06
CA ILE A 52 -2.82 10.45 19.21
C ILE A 52 -3.19 9.53 18.04
N ARG A 53 -4.48 9.19 17.91
CA ARG A 53 -4.99 8.25 16.90
C ARG A 53 -6.03 8.89 15.99
N THR A 54 -5.57 9.50 14.91
CA THR A 54 -6.44 10.05 13.85
C THR A 54 -6.79 8.97 12.81
N GLN A 55 -7.90 9.12 12.10
CA GLN A 55 -8.39 8.10 11.15
C GLN A 55 -7.97 8.37 9.70
N LYS A 56 -8.02 9.64 9.26
CA LYS A 56 -7.91 10.05 7.84
C LYS A 56 -6.74 9.41 7.11
N HIS A 57 -5.51 9.56 7.63
CA HIS A 57 -4.30 9.02 6.99
C HIS A 57 -3.80 7.71 7.60
N SER A 58 -4.58 7.08 8.49
CA SER A 58 -4.14 5.85 9.18
C SER A 58 -3.87 4.72 8.20
N LEU A 59 -2.81 3.95 8.47
CA LEU A 59 -2.47 2.75 7.69
C LEU A 59 -3.67 1.80 7.56
N LYS A 60 -4.46 1.66 8.64
CA LYS A 60 -5.70 0.88 8.65
C LYS A 60 -6.74 1.43 7.68
N ASN A 61 -6.91 2.76 7.62
CA ASN A 61 -7.89 3.40 6.74
C ASN A 61 -7.53 3.20 5.25
N CYS A 62 -6.24 3.23 4.90
CA CYS A 62 -5.79 2.96 3.52
C CYS A 62 -6.28 1.59 3.00
N PHE A 63 -6.24 0.57 3.86
CA PHE A 63 -6.72 -0.78 3.54
C PHE A 63 -8.25 -0.92 3.57
N THR A 64 -9.02 0.13 3.82
CA THR A 64 -10.49 0.01 3.67
C THR A 64 -10.92 0.06 2.20
N CYS A 65 -10.11 0.72 1.36
CA CYS A 65 -10.39 0.95 -0.05
C CYS A 65 -9.37 0.31 -0.98
N HIS A 66 -8.10 0.19 -0.59
CA HIS A 66 -7.02 -0.33 -1.46
C HIS A 66 -6.66 -1.79 -1.19
N VAL A 67 -7.67 -2.63 -0.92
CA VAL A 67 -7.46 -4.07 -0.77
C VAL A 67 -7.47 -4.72 -2.13
N VAL A 68 -6.40 -5.42 -2.45
CA VAL A 68 -6.32 -6.25 -3.65
C VAL A 68 -6.72 -7.67 -3.28
N THR A 69 -7.68 -8.24 -4.00
CA THR A 69 -8.17 -9.60 -3.79
C THR A 69 -7.54 -10.58 -4.76
N GLY A 70 -7.12 -11.73 -4.24
CA GLY A 70 -6.63 -12.85 -5.03
C GLY A 70 -7.77 -13.69 -5.63
N ALA A 71 -7.41 -14.71 -6.40
CA ALA A 71 -8.36 -15.58 -7.10
C ALA A 71 -9.33 -16.34 -6.17
N ASN A 72 -8.98 -16.50 -4.88
CA ASN A 72 -9.80 -17.12 -3.86
C ASN A 72 -10.69 -16.12 -3.09
N ASN A 73 -10.85 -14.90 -3.60
CA ASN A 73 -11.56 -13.79 -2.96
C ASN A 73 -10.99 -13.39 -1.58
N GLN A 74 -9.72 -13.69 -1.31
CA GLN A 74 -9.02 -13.27 -0.10
C GLN A 74 -8.07 -12.10 -0.38
N PRO A 75 -7.87 -11.18 0.59
CA PRO A 75 -6.86 -10.13 0.48
C PRO A 75 -5.47 -10.72 0.23
N VAL A 76 -4.76 -10.19 -0.77
CA VAL A 76 -3.35 -10.52 -0.98
C VAL A 76 -2.49 -9.81 0.07
N THR A 77 -1.45 -10.50 0.54
CA THR A 77 -0.49 -9.90 1.49
C THR A 77 0.62 -9.16 0.73
N VAL A 78 1.49 -8.45 1.44
CA VAL A 78 2.69 -7.82 0.87
C VAL A 78 3.65 -8.80 0.18
N LYS A 79 3.43 -10.12 0.25
CA LYS A 79 4.19 -11.10 -0.53
C LYS A 79 3.77 -11.18 -2.00
N ASP A 80 2.59 -10.68 -2.35
CA ASP A 80 2.08 -10.72 -3.73
C ASP A 80 2.51 -9.45 -4.50
N PRO A 81 3.07 -9.58 -5.73
CA PRO A 81 3.39 -8.49 -6.67
C PRO A 81 2.34 -7.39 -6.73
N ARG A 82 1.07 -7.77 -6.65
CA ARG A 82 -0.08 -6.92 -6.88
C ARG A 82 -0.54 -6.15 -5.64
N HIS A 83 0.11 -6.34 -4.48
CA HIS A 83 -0.26 -5.61 -3.28
C HIS A 83 -0.13 -4.11 -3.51
N PHE A 84 -1.18 -3.32 -3.20
CA PHE A 84 -1.25 -1.88 -3.50
C PHE A 84 0.02 -1.08 -3.14
N CYS A 85 0.54 -1.24 -1.93
CA CYS A 85 1.76 -0.52 -1.53
C CYS A 85 2.99 -0.92 -2.37
N ARG A 86 3.06 -2.16 -2.86
CA ARG A 86 4.22 -2.62 -3.62
C ARG A 86 4.26 -2.13 -5.05
N GLU A 87 3.12 -1.87 -5.68
CA GLU A 87 3.08 -1.33 -7.04
C GLU A 87 3.95 -0.08 -7.20
N CYS A 88 3.83 0.88 -6.27
CA CYS A 88 4.68 2.05 -6.27
C CYS A 88 6.07 1.80 -5.68
N HIS A 89 6.17 0.99 -4.63
CA HIS A 89 7.43 0.80 -3.89
C HIS A 89 8.43 -0.05 -4.67
N ASP A 90 7.98 -1.09 -5.37
CA ASP A 90 8.83 -1.86 -6.28
C ASP A 90 9.25 -1.00 -7.47
N TYR A 91 8.30 -0.27 -8.06
CA TYR A 91 8.57 0.65 -9.17
C TYR A 91 9.61 1.72 -8.81
N ALA A 92 9.52 2.28 -7.61
CA ALA A 92 10.45 3.28 -7.10
C ALA A 92 11.72 2.68 -6.46
N ALA A 93 11.86 1.36 -6.44
CA ALA A 93 12.93 0.64 -5.73
C ALA A 93 13.08 1.04 -4.25
N VAL A 94 11.95 1.28 -3.57
CA VAL A 94 11.88 1.67 -2.16
C VAL A 94 11.50 0.48 -1.30
N GLN A 95 12.42 0.04 -0.45
CA GLN A 95 12.12 -0.96 0.57
C GLN A 95 11.46 -0.32 1.79
N ILE A 96 10.30 -0.84 2.19
CA ILE A 96 9.60 -0.45 3.43
C ILE A 96 9.69 -1.54 4.49
N ASP A 97 9.62 -1.11 5.74
CA ASP A 97 9.69 -1.93 6.95
C ASP A 97 8.35 -2.02 7.70
N CYS A 98 7.32 -1.29 7.26
CA CYS A 98 6.04 -1.16 7.97
C CYS A 98 5.45 -2.54 8.32
N PHE A 99 5.57 -3.50 7.40
CA PHE A 99 5.00 -4.84 7.53
C PHE A 99 5.89 -5.86 8.23
N GLN A 100 7.04 -5.45 8.79
CA GLN A 100 7.80 -6.29 9.70
C GLN A 100 7.05 -6.50 11.01
N CYS A 101 6.27 -5.49 11.43
CA CYS A 101 5.42 -5.56 12.62
C CYS A 101 3.92 -5.41 12.30
N HIS A 102 3.53 -4.64 11.27
CA HIS A 102 2.13 -4.46 10.93
C HIS A 102 1.60 -5.55 9.98
N THR A 103 0.32 -5.87 10.12
CA THR A 103 -0.38 -6.74 9.16
C THR A 103 -0.59 -6.02 7.83
N SER A 104 -0.34 -6.70 6.71
CA SER A 104 -0.53 -6.16 5.35
C SER A 104 -1.93 -6.39 4.77
N VAL A 105 -2.87 -6.88 5.58
CA VAL A 105 -4.26 -7.13 5.17
C VAL A 105 -5.24 -6.61 6.22
N PRO A 106 -6.47 -6.23 5.83
CA PRO A 106 -7.51 -5.82 6.77
C PRO A 106 -7.83 -6.92 7.81
N GLY A 107 -8.33 -6.49 8.97
CA GLY A 107 -8.83 -7.43 9.99
C GLY A 107 -7.76 -8.27 10.66
N GLY A 108 -6.50 -7.76 10.68
CA GLY A 108 -5.29 -8.36 11.24
C GLY A 108 -5.53 -9.58 12.12
N ARG A 109 -5.00 -10.74 11.68
CA ARG A 109 -5.10 -12.05 12.31
C ARG A 109 -5.51 -11.96 13.78
N LYS A 110 -6.77 -12.27 14.10
CA LYS A 110 -7.07 -12.81 15.43
C LYS A 110 -6.37 -14.15 15.51
N THR A 111 -5.12 -14.18 15.96
CA THR A 111 -4.58 -15.40 16.53
C THR A 111 -5.34 -15.53 17.84
N THR A 112 -6.39 -16.33 17.84
CA THR A 112 -6.81 -17.01 19.07
C THR A 112 -5.54 -17.58 19.67
N GLY A 113 -5.18 -17.09 20.85
CA GLY A 113 -3.94 -17.44 21.52
C GLY A 113 -3.80 -18.95 21.59
N ALA A 114 -2.85 -19.47 20.83
CA ALA A 114 -2.08 -20.62 21.24
C ALA A 114 -0.69 -20.09 21.57
N ARG A 115 -0.50 -19.76 22.84
CA ARG A 115 0.79 -19.71 23.50
C ARG A 115 0.75 -20.85 24.54
N PRO A 116 1.80 -21.67 24.72
CA PRO A 116 1.88 -22.51 25.91
C PRO A 116 1.86 -21.65 27.18
#